data_AF-A0A921F0X7-F1
#
_entry.id   AF-A0A921F0X7-F1
#
_cell.length_a   1.000
_cell.length_b   1.000
_cell.length_c   1.000
_cell.angle_alpha   90.00
_cell.angle_beta   90.00
_cell.angle_gamma   90.00
#
_symmetry.space_group_name_H-M   'P 1'
#
loop_
_entity.id
_entity.type
_entity.pdbx_description
1 polymer ?
#
loop_
_entity_poly.entity_id
_entity_poly.type
_entity_poly.pdbx_seq_one_letter_code
_entity_poly.pdbx_strand_id
1 'polypeptide(L)' 'MVNVNDKLGLIQQNLADAGCDARLTQKFLVSFNAGDHPNSQLLLQQHRQHLLQELRQTESQIDCLDFLACQLKKRESDK' A
#
# COMPACT_ATOMS: atom_id res chain seq x y z
N MET A 1 24.60 -10.00 18.97
CA MET A 1 24.81 -10.30 17.54
C MET A 1 23.46 -10.65 16.96
N VAL A 2 22.95 -9.90 15.97
CA VAL A 2 21.66 -10.20 15.33
C VAL A 2 21.88 -11.34 14.35
N ASN A 3 21.12 -12.42 14.46
CA ASN A 3 21.22 -13.57 13.57
C ASN A 3 20.71 -13.17 12.16
N VAL A 4 21.28 -13.75 11.11
CA VAL A 4 20.80 -13.54 9.72
C VAL A 4 19.33 -13.95 9.58
N ASN A 5 18.91 -14.98 10.33
CA ASN A 5 17.50 -15.39 10.40
C ASN A 5 16.61 -14.30 11.02
N ASP A 6 17.11 -13.57 12.04
CA ASP A 6 16.36 -12.47 12.67
C ASP A 6 16.17 -11.32 11.67
N LYS A 7 17.18 -11.05 10.84
CA LYS A 7 17.11 -10.01 9.81
C LYS A 7 16.11 -10.34 8.71
N LEU A 8 16.04 -11.61 8.27
CA LEU A 8 15.08 -12.03 7.25
C LEU A 8 13.65 -11.99 7.77
N GLY A 9 13.43 -12.43 9.02
CA GLY A 9 12.13 -12.33 9.68
C GLY A 9 11.64 -10.89 9.79
N LEU A 10 12.53 -9.96 10.15
CA LEU A 10 12.20 -8.53 10.21
C LEU A 10 11.81 -7.97 8.83
N ILE A 11 12.50 -8.38 7.76
CA ILE A 11 12.18 -7.96 6.39
C ILE A 11 10.80 -8.48 5.99
N GLN A 12 10.51 -9.76 6.25
CA GLN A 12 9.20 -10.34 5.95
C GLN A 12 8.07 -9.65 6.69
N GLN A 13 8.28 -9.34 7.97
CA GLN A 13 7.31 -8.59 8.76
C GLN A 13 7.08 -7.19 8.19
N ASN A 14 8.14 -6.44 7.87
CA ASN A 14 8.01 -5.11 7.27
C ASN A 14 7.25 -5.13 5.93
N LEU A 15 7.45 -6.17 5.11
CA LEU A 15 6.71 -6.35 3.86
C LEU A 15 5.22 -6.60 4.14
N ALA A 16 4.91 -7.45 5.12
CA ALA A 16 3.54 -7.72 5.52
C ALA A 16 2.84 -6.47 6.09
N ASP A 17 3.52 -5.73 6.97
CA ASP A 17 3.00 -4.48 7.57
C ASP A 17 2.79 -3.39 6.51
N ALA A 18 3.58 -3.40 5.42
CA ALA A 18 3.38 -2.54 4.25
C ALA A 18 2.26 -3.00 3.31
N GLY A 19 1.55 -4.09 3.65
CA GLY A 19 0.48 -4.66 2.83
C GLY A 19 0.99 -5.36 1.57
N CYS A 20 2.25 -5.77 1.52
CA CYS A 20 2.76 -6.56 0.39
C CYS A 20 2.13 -7.96 0.45
N ASP A 21 1.52 -8.39 -0.65
CA ASP A 21 0.96 -9.75 -0.75
C ASP A 21 2.07 -10.81 -0.75
N ALA A 22 1.68 -12.08 -0.59
CA ALA A 22 2.62 -13.20 -0.57
C ALA A 22 3.45 -13.30 -1.87
N ARG A 23 2.86 -12.92 -3.02
CA ARG A 23 3.51 -12.99 -4.33
C ARG A 23 4.61 -11.94 -4.46
N LEU A 24 4.34 -10.69 -4.07
CA LEU A 24 5.30 -9.59 -4.09
C LEU A 24 6.40 -9.84 -3.05
N THR A 25 6.02 -10.31 -1.87
CA THR A 25 6.96 -10.73 -0.81
C THR A 25 7.92 -11.79 -1.32
N GLN A 26 7.43 -12.84 -1.98
CA GLN A 26 8.30 -13.88 -2.53
C GLN A 26 9.25 -13.34 -3.61
N LYS A 27 8.76 -12.52 -4.54
CA LYS A 27 9.59 -11.89 -5.59
C LYS A 27 10.67 -10.98 -5.01
N PHE A 28 10.31 -10.22 -3.98
CA PHE A 28 11.25 -9.36 -3.26
C PHE A 28 12.35 -10.21 -2.62
N LEU A 29 12.00 -11.26 -1.86
CA LEU A 29 12.98 -12.08 -1.15
C LEU A 29 13.92 -12.82 -2.10
N VAL A 30 13.42 -13.31 -3.25
CA VAL A 30 14.26 -13.92 -4.29
C VAL A 30 15.31 -12.92 -4.80
N SER A 31 14.89 -11.70 -5.15
CA SER A 31 15.77 -10.65 -5.66
C SER A 31 16.76 -10.18 -4.59
N PHE A 32 16.28 -10.01 -3.37
CA PHE A 32 17.07 -9.57 -2.22
C PHE A 32 18.17 -10.59 -1.86
N ASN A 33 17.82 -11.88 -1.81
CA ASN A 33 18.78 -12.95 -1.53
C ASN A 33 19.79 -13.15 -2.66
N ALA A 34 19.42 -12.82 -3.90
CA ALA A 34 20.33 -12.82 -5.05
C ALA A 34 21.26 -11.59 -5.12
N GLY A 35 21.10 -10.61 -4.21
CA GLY A 35 21.86 -9.36 -4.23
C GLY A 35 21.36 -8.34 -5.27
N ASP A 36 20.23 -8.62 -5.93
CA ASP A 36 19.58 -7.71 -6.87
C ASP A 36 18.75 -6.66 -6.12
N HIS A 37 19.47 -5.77 -5.43
CA HIS A 37 18.88 -4.65 -4.70
C HIS A 37 18.10 -3.68 -5.59
N PRO A 38 18.53 -3.35 -6.83
CA PRO A 38 17.75 -2.52 -7.74
C PRO A 38 16.36 -3.09 -8.04
N ASN A 39 16.24 -4.39 -8.35
CA ASN A 39 14.94 -5.00 -8.61
C ASN A 39 14.09 -5.07 -7.33
N SER A 40 14.71 -5.37 -6.18
CA SER A 40 14.04 -5.35 -4.88
C SER A 40 13.44 -3.98 -4.57
N GLN A 41 14.18 -2.90 -4.85
CA GLN A 41 13.71 -1.53 -4.67
C GLN A 41 12.60 -1.16 -5.68
N LEU A 42 12.71 -1.61 -6.93
CA LEU A 42 11.68 -1.40 -7.95
C LEU A 42 10.34 -2.01 -7.53
N LEU A 43 10.35 -3.24 -6.99
CA LEU A 43 9.14 -3.91 -6.49
C LEU A 43 8.46 -3.10 -5.38
N LEU A 44 9.23 -2.54 -4.45
CA LEU A 44 8.68 -1.68 -3.38
C LEU A 44 8.09 -0.38 -3.94
N GLN A 45 8.74 0.25 -4.93
CA GLN A 45 8.21 1.46 -5.56
C GLN A 45 6.91 1.18 -6.31
N GLN A 46 6.81 0.06 -7.01
CA GLN A 46 5.57 -0.36 -7.67
C GLN A 46 4.44 -0.56 -6.67
N HIS A 47 4.70 -1.25 -5.56
CA HIS A 47 3.71 -1.43 -4.49
C HIS A 47 3.26 -0.10 -3.89
N ARG A 48 4.20 0.81 -3.61
CA ARG A 48 3.89 2.16 -3.13
C ARG A 48 3.00 2.93 -4.10
N GLN A 49 3.25 2.84 -5.41
CA GLN A 49 2.41 3.50 -6.41
C GLN A 49 0.99 2.92 -6.44
N HIS A 50 0.85 1.61 -6.29
CA HIS A 50 -0.45 0.95 -6.19
C HIS A 50 -1.24 1.45 -4.97
N LEU A 51 -0.64 1.46 -3.79
CA LEU A 51 -1.29 1.99 -2.57
C LEU A 51 -1.73 3.45 -2.74
N LEU A 52 -0.90 4.28 -3.37
CA LEU A 52 -1.26 5.67 -3.67
C LEU A 52 -2.42 5.79 -4.66
N GLN A 53 -2.56 4.87 -5.60
CA GLN A 53 -3.69 4.84 -6.53
C GLN A 53 -4.98 4.43 -5.81
N GLU A 54 -4.94 3.41 -4.97
CA GLU A 54 -6.08 2.97 -4.16
C GLU A 54 -6.53 4.06 -3.20
N LEU A 55 -5.58 4.74 -2.54
CA LEU A 55 -5.89 5.88 -1.66
C LEU A 55 -6.63 6.97 -2.43
N ARG A 56 -6.08 7.44 -3.56
CA ARG A 56 -6.72 8.48 -4.38
C ARG A 56 -8.09 8.08 -4.90
N GLN A 57 -8.28 6.81 -5.26
CA GLN A 57 -9.58 6.30 -5.67
C GLN A 57 -10.58 6.36 -4.50
N THR A 58 -10.15 5.97 -3.31
CA THR A 58 -10.97 6.00 -2.10
C THR A 58 -11.32 7.45 -1.73
N GLU A 59 -10.36 8.37 -1.78
CA GLU A 59 -10.58 9.82 -1.59
C GLU A 59 -11.65 10.35 -2.56
N SER A 60 -11.53 10.03 -3.86
CA SER A 60 -12.52 10.44 -4.86
C SER A 60 -13.92 9.87 -4.59
N GLN A 61 -14.02 8.66 -4.04
CA GLN A 61 -15.33 8.09 -3.68
C GLN A 61 -15.94 8.83 -2.48
N ILE A 62 -15.12 9.19 -1.49
CA ILE A 62 -15.55 9.99 -0.33
C ILE A 62 -16.03 11.37 -0.79
N ASP A 63 -15.28 12.05 -1.66
CA ASP A 63 -15.66 13.37 -2.19
C ASP A 63 -17.04 13.33 -2.89
N CYS A 64 -17.32 12.28 -3.66
CA CYS A 64 -18.62 12.09 -4.29
C CYS A 64 -19.75 11.90 -3.25
N LEU A 65 -19.50 11.14 -2.19
CA LEU A 65 -20.47 10.93 -1.12
C LEU A 65 -20.73 12.22 -0.33
N ASP A 66 -19.68 12.97 -0.01
CA ASP A 66 -19.80 14.26 0.70
C ASP A 66 -20.55 15.29 -0.12
N PHE A 67 -20.28 15.36 -1.44
CA PHE A 67 -21.06 16.19 -2.35
C PHE A 67 -22.54 15.81 -2.31
N LEU A 68 -22.87 14.52 -2.44
CA LEU A 68 -24.25 14.05 -2.41
C LEU A 68 -24.94 14.40 -1.08
N ALA A 69 -24.27 14.16 0.05
CA ALA A 69 -24.79 14.48 1.38
C ALA A 69 -25.04 15.98 1.54
N CYS A 70 -24.14 16.83 1.05
CA CYS A 70 -24.31 18.29 1.07
C CYS A 70 -25.53 18.74 0.26
N GLN A 71 -25.72 18.17 -0.93
CA GLN A 71 -26.86 18.48 -1.79
C GLN A 71 -28.20 18.07 -1.16
N LEU A 72 -28.23 16.95 -0.43
CA LEU A 72 -29.43 16.53 0.30
C LEU A 72 -29.75 17.48 1.47
N LYS A 73 -28.75 17.86 2.28
CA LYS A 73 -28.94 18.79 3.42
C LYS A 73 -29.48 20.15 2.98
N LYS A 74 -29.00 20.70 1.87
CA LYS A 74 -29.49 21.97 1.32
C LYS A 74 -30.98 21.90 0.98
N ARG A 75 -31.43 20.81 0.33
CA ARG A 75 -32.84 20.62 -0.05
C ARG A 75 -33.79 20.46 1.15
N GLU A 76 -33.29 20.03 2.31
CA GLU A 76 -34.07 19.96 3.54
C GLU A 76 -34.19 21.31 4.25
N SER A 77 -33.22 22.20 4.04
CA SER A 77 -33.16 23.54 4.66
C SER A 77 -33.97 24.59 3.90
N ASP A 78 -34.27 24.33 2.62
CA ASP A 78 -35.08 25.19 1.75
C ASP A 78 -36.60 24.88 1.81
N LYS A 79 -37.03 24.02 2.76
CA LYS A 79 -38.44 23.70 3.05
C LYS A 79 -38.92 24.40 4.31
#